data_AF-A0A961IAW1-F1
#
_entry.id   AF-A0A961IAW1-F1
#
_cell.length_a   1.000
_cell.length_b   1.000
_cell.length_c   1.000
_cell.angle_alpha   90.00
_cell.angle_beta   90.00
_cell.angle_gamma   90.00
#
_symmetry.space_group_name_H-M   'P 1'
#
loop_
_entity.id
_entity.type
_entity.pdbx_description
1 polymer ?
#
loop_
_entity_poly.entity_id
_entity_poly.type
_entity_poly.pdbx_seq_one_letter_code
_entity_poly.pdbx_strand_id
1 'polypeptide(L)' 'SELDQLGVKDLSECSVYTIVTIPKDHPEKMTANLQGPVLINPHKMIGRQVISNDNRHLVRVPILEQMEG' A
#
# COMPACT_ATOMS: atom_id res chain seq x y z
N SER A 1 6.65 -13.26 -11.18
CA SER A 1 6.42 -12.56 -9.90
C SER A 1 5.49 -11.37 -10.16
N GLU A 2 4.95 -10.72 -9.12
CA GLU A 2 4.18 -9.47 -9.30
C GLU A 2 5.05 -8.33 -9.86
N LEU A 3 6.35 -8.31 -9.52
CA LEU A 3 7.34 -7.35 -10.05
C LEU A 3 7.56 -7.52 -11.56
N ASP A 4 7.59 -8.76 -12.05
CA ASP A 4 7.75 -9.03 -13.49
C ASP A 4 6.59 -8.43 -14.30
N GLN A 5 5.38 -8.44 -13.74
CA GLN A 5 4.18 -7.88 -14.38
C GLN A 5 4.19 -6.34 -14.39
N LEU A 6 4.88 -5.72 -13.43
CA LEU A 6 5.20 -4.29 -13.41
C LEU A 6 6.44 -3.95 -14.23
N GLY A 7 7.17 -4.97 -14.69
CA GLY A 7 8.39 -4.83 -15.48
C GLY A 7 9.53 -4.14 -14.74
N VAL A 8 9.63 -4.33 -13.42
CA VAL A 8 10.72 -3.87 -12.54
C VAL A 8 11.48 -5.06 -11.98
N LYS A 9 12.73 -4.84 -11.53
CA LYS A 9 13.55 -5.86 -10.87
C LYS A 9 13.55 -5.68 -9.35
N ASP A 10 13.39 -4.45 -8.89
CA ASP A 10 13.40 -4.09 -7.48
C ASP A 10 12.21 -3.18 -7.11
N LEU A 11 11.75 -3.27 -5.85
CA LEU A 11 10.65 -2.44 -5.35
C LEU A 11 11.02 -0.94 -5.31
N SER A 12 12.30 -0.59 -5.17
CA SER A 12 12.79 0.79 -5.22
C SER A 12 12.57 1.49 -6.57
N GLU A 13 12.34 0.72 -7.64
CA GLU A 13 11.95 1.25 -8.95
C GLU A 13 10.45 1.61 -9.03
N CYS A 14 9.68 1.27 -8.00
CA CYS A 14 8.25 1.59 -7.90
C CYS A 14 7.99 2.72 -6.91
N SER A 15 6.98 3.52 -7.20
CA SER A 15 6.29 4.28 -6.16
C SER A 15 5.31 3.36 -5.43
N VAL A 16 5.38 3.35 -4.10
CA VAL A 16 4.56 2.49 -3.23
C VAL A 16 3.49 3.32 -2.55
N TYR A 17 2.23 2.91 -2.68
CA TYR A 17 1.07 3.54 -2.06
C TYR A 17 0.24 2.52 -1.28
N THR A 18 -0.60 3.01 -0.38
CA THR A 18 -1.63 2.21 0.30
C THR A 18 -2.99 2.89 0.13
N ILE A 19 -4.05 2.10 0.25
CA ILE A 19 -5.43 2.59 0.23
C ILE A 19 -5.84 2.90 1.67
N VAL A 20 -6.33 4.12 1.89
CA VAL A 20 -6.89 4.56 3.16
C VAL A 20 -8.41 4.46 3.11
N THR A 21 -9.00 3.79 4.10
CA THR A 21 -10.44 3.80 4.33
C THR A 21 -10.74 4.86 5.37
N ILE A 22 -11.56 5.85 4.99
CA ILE A 22 -12.01 6.95 5.87
C ILE A 22 -13.48 6.71 6.20
N PRO A 23 -13.83 6.36 7.45
CA PRO A 23 -15.22 6.24 7.87
C PRO A 23 -15.94 7.58 7.79
N LYS A 24 -17.23 7.55 7.42
CA LYS A 24 -18.08 8.74 7.44
C LYS A 24 -18.18 9.26 8.88
N ASP A 25 -18.14 10.59 9.03
CA ASP A 25 -18.28 11.31 10.31
C ASP A 25 -17.18 11.04 11.35
N HIS A 26 -16.23 10.13 11.08
CA HIS A 26 -15.14 9.74 11.97
C HIS A 26 -13.80 9.61 11.22
N PRO A 27 -13.27 10.68 10.61
CA PRO A 27 -12.01 10.63 9.87
C PRO A 27 -10.80 10.25 10.74
N GLU A 28 -10.87 10.50 12.05
CA GLU A 28 -9.85 10.10 13.03
C GLU A 28 -9.68 8.58 13.13
N LYS A 29 -10.71 7.81 12.74
CA LYS A 29 -10.69 6.34 12.73
C LYS A 29 -10.22 5.77 11.38
N MET A 30 -9.55 6.57 10.55
CA MET A 30 -9.06 6.09 9.25
C MET A 30 -8.04 4.96 9.40
N THR A 31 -8.13 3.98 8.51
CA THR A 31 -7.22 2.82 8.49
C THR A 31 -6.55 2.67 7.14
N ALA A 32 -5.29 2.27 7.11
CA ALA A 32 -4.56 1.90 5.90
C ALA A 32 -4.59 0.37 5.68
N ASN A 33 -4.63 -0.05 4.40
CA ASN A 33 -4.43 -1.44 4.00
C ASN A 33 -2.95 -1.66 3.62
N LEU A 34 -2.15 -2.09 4.58
CA LEU A 34 -0.73 -2.36 4.35
C LEU A 34 -0.49 -3.70 3.64
N GLN A 35 -1.42 -4.65 3.75
CA GLN A 35 -1.31 -5.95 3.06
C GLN A 35 -1.47 -5.81 1.55
N GLY A 36 -2.27 -4.85 1.10
CA GLY A 36 -2.59 -4.64 -0.31
C GLY A 36 -2.00 -3.35 -0.89
N PRO A 37 -0.66 -3.16 -0.95
CA PRO A 37 -0.09 -1.93 -1.48
C PRO A 37 -0.33 -1.82 -2.98
N VAL A 38 -0.40 -0.58 -3.45
CA VAL A 38 -0.43 -0.23 -4.87
C VAL A 38 0.99 0.13 -5.29
N LEU A 39 1.54 -0.65 -6.22
CA LEU A 39 2.85 -0.40 -6.82
C LEU A 39 2.66 0.24 -8.19
N ILE A 40 3.38 1.33 -8.45
CA ILE A 40 3.37 2.03 -9.73
C ILE A 40 4.80 2.07 -10.28
N ASN A 41 4.99 1.52 -11.47
CA ASN A 41 6.19 1.76 -12.27
C ASN A 41 5.97 3.01 -13.13
N PRO A 42 6.58 4.17 -12.79
CA PRO A 42 6.36 5.40 -13.53
C PRO A 42 6.99 5.38 -14.93
N HIS A 43 8.04 4.58 -15.14
CA HIS A 43 8.73 4.50 -16.44
C HIS A 43 7.91 3.73 -17.47
N LYS A 44 7.15 2.73 -17.05
CA LYS A 44 6.31 1.91 -17.93
C LYS A 44 4.83 2.29 -17.89
N MET A 45 4.44 3.20 -17.00
CA MET A 45 3.04 3.62 -16.80
C MET A 45 2.12 2.43 -16.48
N ILE A 46 2.63 1.46 -15.70
CA ILE A 46 1.86 0.29 -15.26
C ILE A 46 1.75 0.36 -13.73
N GLY A 47 0.54 0.17 -13.23
CA GLY A 47 0.25 0.08 -11.80
C GLY A 47 -0.51 -1.20 -11.47
N ARG A 48 -0.32 -1.72 -10.27
CA ARG A 48 -1.01 -2.92 -9.77
C ARG A 48 -1.14 -2.86 -8.25
N GLN A 49 -2.28 -3.34 -7.75
CA GLN A 49 -2.42 -3.70 -6.33
C GLN A 49 -1.94 -5.15 -6.14
N VAL A 50 -1.03 -5.34 -5.21
CA VAL A 50 -0.37 -6.64 -4.93
C VAL A 50 -0.70 -7.12 -3.53
N ILE A 51 -0.43 -8.40 -3.23
CA ILE A 51 -0.60 -8.93 -1.88
C ILE A 51 0.76 -9.14 -1.23
N SER A 52 1.03 -8.40 -0.16
CA SER A 52 2.20 -8.63 0.69
C SER A 52 2.06 -9.94 1.45
N ASN A 53 3.08 -10.78 1.35
CA ASN A 53 3.20 -12.02 2.13
C ASN A 53 3.87 -11.80 3.51
N ASP A 54 4.25 -10.57 3.85
CA ASP A 54 4.72 -10.24 5.20
C ASP A 54 3.53 -10.23 6.18
N ASN A 55 3.56 -11.15 7.15
CA ASN A 55 2.50 -11.30 8.16
C ASN A 55 2.32 -10.05 9.05
N ARG A 56 3.27 -9.11 9.05
CA ARG A 56 3.15 -7.83 9.76
C ARG A 56 2.28 -6.83 9.02
N HIS A 57 2.04 -7.03 7.72
CA HIS A 57 1.21 -6.14 6.92
C HIS A 57 -0.27 -6.53 7.05
N LEU A 58 -1.01 -5.72 7.81
CA LEU A 58 -2.43 -5.92 8.09
C LEU A 58 -3.32 -5.12 7.13
N VAL A 59 -4.57 -5.57 6.98
CA VAL A 59 -5.58 -4.92 6.10
C VAL A 59 -6.17 -3.64 6.72
N ARG A 60 -6.13 -3.52 8.05
CA ARG A 60 -6.66 -2.37 8.78
C ARG A 60 -5.68 -1.95 9.86
N VAL A 61 -4.85 -0.97 9.54
CA VAL A 61 -3.92 -0.34 10.49
C VAL A 61 -4.42 1.08 10.79
N PRO A 62 -4.76 1.42 12.04
CA PRO A 62 -5.14 2.79 12.41
C PRO A 62 -4.00 3.76 12.11
N ILE A 63 -4.24 4.82 11.32
CA ILE A 63 -3.15 5.68 10.85
C ILE A 63 -2.67 6.61 11.96
N LEU A 64 -3.61 7.26 12.67
CA LEU A 64 -3.25 8.26 13.69
C LEU A 64 -2.46 7.65 14.86
N GLU A 65 -2.83 6.45 15.30
CA GLU A 65 -2.10 5.73 16.37
C GLU A 65 -0.65 5.41 15.99
N GLN A 66 -0.33 5.29 14.69
CA GLN A 66 1.03 5.05 14.23
C GLN A 66 1.87 6.34 14.11
N MET A 67 1.23 7.51 14.12
CA MET A 67 1.91 8.82 13.99
C MET A 67 2.31 9.41 15.34
N GLU A 68 1.71 8.93 16.43
CA GLU A 68 1.97 9.41 17.80
C GLU A 68 3.19 8.72 18.47
N GLY A 69 3.97 7.95 17.70
CA GLY A 69 5.17 7.24 18.14
C GLY A 69 6.49 7.96 17.83
#